data_AF-A0A835N4J9-F1
#
_entry.id   AF-A0A835N4J9-F1
#
_cell.length_a   1.000
_cell.length_b   1.000
_cell.length_c   1.000
_cell.angle_alpha   90.00
_cell.angle_beta   90.00
_cell.angle_gamma   90.00
#
_symmetry.space_group_name_H-M   'P 1'
#
loop_
_entity.id
_entity.type
_entity.pdbx_description
1 polymer ?
#
loop_
_entity_poly.entity_id
_entity_poly.type
_entity_poly.pdbx_seq_one_letter_code
_entity_poly.pdbx_strand_id
1 'polypeptide(L)'
;MQMTNDIGKRLFAKAGELGVPVGFMCMKGLDLHISEIQELCTEFPSTVVFLDHLSFCKPPTDDEESFAFSELLKLSKFPQVWLRCLLDLH
;
A
#
# COMPACT_ATOMS: atom_id res chain seq x y z
N MET A 1 -11.00 -9.72 -6.66
CA MET A 1 -10.53 -10.45 -5.46
C MET A 1 -10.10 -9.38 -4.47
N GLN A 2 -10.65 -9.38 -3.26
CA GLN A 2 -10.33 -8.40 -2.21
C GLN A 2 -9.14 -8.90 -1.39
N MET A 3 -8.21 -8.01 -1.05
CA MET A 3 -7.09 -8.26 -0.14
C MET A 3 -7.57 -8.44 1.30
N THR A 4 -8.70 -7.83 1.66
CA THR A 4 -9.25 -7.90 3.03
C THR A 4 -10.25 -9.04 3.24
N ASN A 5 -10.32 -10.01 2.32
CA ASN A 5 -11.05 -11.25 2.61
C ASN A 5 -10.29 -12.13 3.62
N ASP A 6 -10.96 -13.14 4.17
CA ASP A 6 -10.39 -14.02 5.21
C ASP A 6 -9.05 -14.64 4.81
N ILE A 7 -8.89 -15.00 3.54
CA ILE A 7 -7.66 -15.62 3.03
C ILE A 7 -6.54 -14.58 2.96
N GLY A 8 -6.83 -13.40 2.42
CA GLY A 8 -5.88 -12.30 2.28
C GLY A 8 -5.39 -11.79 3.64
N LYS A 9 -6.30 -11.59 4.59
CA LYS A 9 -5.95 -11.23 5.98
C LYS A 9 -5.06 -12.28 6.65
N ARG A 10 -5.39 -13.58 6.50
CA ARG A 10 -4.56 -14.66 7.05
C ARG A 10 -3.17 -14.71 6.44
N LEU A 11 -3.04 -14.48 5.13
CA LEU A 11 -1.74 -14.40 4.46
C LEU A 11 -0.94 -13.19 4.95
N PHE A 12 -1.57 -12.03 5.05
CA PHE A 12 -0.94 -10.80 5.51
C PHE A 12 -0.47 -10.89 6.97
N ALA A 13 -1.31 -11.45 7.85
CA ALA A 13 -0.96 -11.72 9.25
C ALA A 13 0.21 -12.69 9.34
N LYS A 14 0.20 -13.76 8.53
CA LYS A 14 1.28 -14.76 8.54
C LYS A 14 2.61 -14.17 8.10
N ALA A 15 2.62 -13.24 7.14
CA ALA A 15 3.82 -12.53 6.74
C ALA A 15 4.43 -11.73 7.91
N GLY A 16 3.58 -11.03 8.68
CA GLY A 16 4.00 -10.32 9.90
C GLY A 16 4.57 -11.24 10.98
N GLU A 17 3.94 -12.38 11.24
CA GLU A 17 4.46 -13.39 12.18
C GLU A 17 5.84 -13.93 11.77
N LEU A 18 6.10 -14.05 10.48
CA LEU A 18 7.36 -14.56 9.93
C LEU A 18 8.41 -13.46 9.72
N GLY A 19 8.09 -12.19 9.98
CA GLY A 19 8.97 -11.06 9.71
C GLY A 19 9.23 -10.84 8.21
N VAL A 20 8.35 -11.33 7.35
CA VAL A 20 8.46 -11.19 5.89
C VAL A 20 7.66 -9.97 5.45
N PRO A 21 8.28 -8.99 4.75
CA PRO A 21 7.56 -7.82 4.29
C PRO A 21 6.63 -8.15 3.12
N VAL A 22 5.51 -7.43 3.03
CA VAL A 22 4.52 -7.57 1.95
C VAL A 22 4.62 -6.38 0.99
N GLY A 23 4.79 -6.67 -0.30
CA GLY A 23 4.77 -5.66 -1.35
C GLY A 23 3.37 -5.44 -1.92
N PHE A 24 2.92 -4.19 -1.97
CA PHE A 24 1.74 -3.79 -2.76
C PHE A 24 2.18 -3.17 -4.07
N MET A 25 1.63 -3.70 -5.16
CA MET A 25 1.86 -3.22 -6.52
C MET A 25 0.53 -2.78 -7.12
N CYS A 26 0.19 -1.52 -6.90
CA CYS A 26 -1.09 -0.91 -7.29
C CYS A 26 -1.12 -0.52 -8.78
N MET A 27 -0.88 -1.46 -9.71
CA MET A 27 -0.68 -1.18 -11.15
C MET A 27 -1.76 -0.31 -11.81
N LYS A 28 -2.97 -0.25 -11.25
CA LYS A 28 -4.12 0.51 -11.78
C LYS A 28 -4.40 1.81 -11.04
N GLY A 29 -3.56 2.20 -10.08
CA GLY A 29 -3.77 3.34 -9.19
C GLY A 29 -3.95 2.91 -7.73
N LEU A 30 -3.51 3.78 -6.81
CA LEU A 30 -3.60 3.56 -5.37
C LEU A 30 -5.04 3.69 -4.84
N ASP A 31 -5.85 4.55 -5.46
CA ASP A 31 -7.24 4.84 -5.09
C ASP A 31 -8.11 3.58 -4.99
N LEU A 32 -7.88 2.61 -5.88
CA LEU A 32 -8.61 1.34 -5.91
C LEU A 32 -8.26 0.42 -4.72
N HIS A 33 -7.14 0.67 -4.06
CA HIS A 33 -6.56 -0.23 -3.04
C HIS A 33 -6.39 0.43 -1.67
N ILE A 34 -6.53 1.76 -1.58
CA ILE A 34 -6.21 2.53 -0.39
C ILE A 34 -6.99 2.06 0.84
N SER A 35 -8.29 1.82 0.69
CA SER A 35 -9.16 1.38 1.79
C SER A 35 -8.68 0.05 2.38
N GLU A 36 -8.37 -0.92 1.50
CA GLU A 36 -7.90 -2.24 1.90
C GLU A 36 -6.50 -2.19 2.53
N ILE A 37 -5.60 -1.35 2.01
CA ILE A 37 -4.26 -1.13 2.59
C ILE A 37 -4.39 -0.53 4.00
N GLN A 38 -5.23 0.49 4.16
CA GLN A 38 -5.46 1.12 5.46
C GLN A 38 -6.06 0.14 6.47
N GLU A 39 -7.01 -0.70 6.05
CA GLU A 39 -7.59 -1.75 6.89
C GLU A 39 -6.53 -2.75 7.35
N LEU A 40 -5.73 -3.30 6.42
CA LEU A 40 -4.67 -4.26 6.74
C LEU A 40 -3.59 -3.67 7.67
N CYS A 41 -3.16 -2.43 7.41
CA CYS A 41 -2.16 -1.76 8.25
C CYS A 41 -2.70 -1.41 9.65
N THR A 42 -4.01 -1.19 9.77
CA THR A 42 -4.65 -0.95 11.07
C THR A 42 -4.78 -2.23 11.88
N GLU A 43 -5.19 -3.32 11.23
CA GLU A 43 -5.45 -4.61 11.90
C GLU A 43 -4.16 -5.38 12.22
N PHE A 44 -3.13 -5.27 11.37
CA PHE A 44 -1.87 -6.01 11.51
C PHE A 44 -0.66 -5.06 11.56
N PRO A 45 -0.48 -4.32 12.67
CA PRO A 45 0.58 -3.32 12.79
C PRO A 45 2.02 -3.88 12.75
N SER A 46 2.19 -5.18 12.96
CA SER A 46 3.49 -5.87 12.92
C SER A 46 3.93 -6.28 11.51
N THR A 47 3.03 -6.27 10.51
CA THR A 47 3.37 -6.66 9.14
C THR A 47 3.99 -5.48 8.40
N VAL A 48 5.27 -5.58 8.07
CA VAL A 48 5.96 -4.56 7.27
C VAL A 48 5.43 -4.54 5.84
N VAL A 49 5.18 -3.34 5.32
CA VAL A 49 4.64 -3.11 3.98
C VAL A 49 5.62 -2.30 3.15
N PHE A 50 5.80 -2.70 1.88
CA PHE A 50 6.43 -1.89 0.85
C PHE A 50 5.42 -1.50 -0.22
N LEU A 51 5.34 -0.20 -0.48
CA LEU A 51 4.65 0.37 -1.62
C LEU A 51 5.66 0.55 -2.75
N ASP A 52 5.48 -0.16 -3.87
CA ASP A 52 6.41 -0.08 -4.99
C ASP A 52 6.02 1.01 -6.00
N HIS A 53 7.00 1.54 -6.74
CA HIS A 53 6.80 2.53 -7.82
C HIS A 53 5.91 3.72 -7.45
N LEU A 54 6.08 4.28 -6.24
CA LEU A 54 5.18 5.34 -5.72
C LEU A 54 3.69 4.94 -5.75
N SER A 55 3.39 3.65 -5.57
CA SER A 55 2.04 3.07 -5.72
C SER A 55 1.36 3.37 -7.06
N PHE A 56 2.15 3.61 -8.11
CA PHE A 56 1.67 4.06 -9.43
C PHE A 56 0.88 5.37 -9.38
N CYS A 57 1.10 6.21 -8.36
CA CYS A 57 0.56 7.56 -8.34
C CYS A 57 1.21 8.39 -9.45
N LYS A 58 0.37 9.09 -10.22
CA LYS A 58 0.82 10.10 -11.19
C LYS A 58 1.14 11.41 -10.48
N PRO A 59 1.93 12.30 -11.11
CA PRO A 59 2.08 13.67 -10.63
C PRO A 59 0.69 14.33 -10.50
N PRO A 60 0.43 15.11 -9.44
CA PRO A 60 -0.89 15.70 -9.20
C PRO A 60 -1.15 16.88 -10.17
N THR A 61 -1.64 16.59 -11.37
CA THR A 61 -1.97 17.61 -12.38
C THR A 61 -3.46 17.93 -12.46
N ASP A 62 -4.30 17.08 -11.87
CA ASP A 62 -5.73 17.28 -11.68
C ASP A 62 -6.20 16.90 -10.25
N ASP A 63 -7.49 17.03 -9.99
CA ASP A 63 -8.08 16.77 -8.66
C ASP A 63 -8.03 15.28 -8.27
N GLU A 64 -8.13 14.36 -9.24
CA GLU A 64 -8.12 12.91 -9.01
C GLU A 64 -6.70 12.45 -8.64
N GLU A 65 -5.71 12.90 -9.41
CA GLU A 65 -4.29 12.65 -9.16
C GLU A 65 -3.86 13.31 -7.84
N SER A 66 -4.33 14.52 -7.56
CA SER A 66 -4.10 15.22 -6.28
C SER A 66 -4.67 14.45 -5.09
N PHE A 67 -5.87 13.89 -5.23
CA PHE A 67 -6.50 13.07 -4.20
C PHE A 67 -5.70 11.78 -3.97
N ALA A 68 -5.36 11.03 -5.01
CA ALA A 68 -4.60 9.79 -4.90
C ALA A 68 -3.21 10.03 -4.27
N PHE A 69 -2.52 11.11 -4.67
CA PHE A 69 -1.23 11.48 -4.09
C PHE A 69 -1.36 11.88 -2.61
N SER A 70 -2.42 12.61 -2.23
CA SER A 70 -2.71 12.94 -0.83
C SER A 70 -2.95 11.69 0.02
N GLU A 71 -3.70 10.72 -0.51
CA GLU A 71 -3.91 9.43 0.16
C GLU A 71 -2.62 8.63 0.34
N LEU A 72 -1.72 8.64 -0.65
CA LEU A 72 -0.38 8.06 -0.52
C LEU A 72 0.38 8.67 0.67
N LEU A 73 0.41 10.00 0.77
CA LEU A 73 1.10 10.69 1.85
C LEU A 73 0.50 10.39 3.23
N LYS A 74 -0.82 10.22 3.32
CA LYS A 74 -1.50 9.87 4.58
C LYS A 74 -1.13 8.48 5.09
N LEU A 75 -0.61 7.58 4.25
CA LEU A 75 -0.10 6.28 4.70
C LEU A 75 1.13 6.40 5.61
N SER A 76 1.80 7.55 5.63
CA SER A 76 2.89 7.84 6.59
C SER A 76 2.48 7.77 8.06
N LYS A 77 1.17 7.79 8.36
CA LYS A 77 0.66 7.53 9.72
C LYS A 77 0.93 6.11 10.22
N PHE A 78 1.22 5.17 9.32
CA PHE A 78 1.53 3.78 9.62
C PHE A 78 3.06 3.58 9.65
N PRO A 79 3.67 3.37 10.84
CA PRO A 79 5.13 3.27 10.96
C PRO A 79 5.72 2.04 10.24
N GLN A 80 4.90 1.04 9.92
CA GLN A 80 5.30 -0.17 9.21
C GLN A 80 5.26 -0.04 7.67
N VAL A 81 4.81 1.10 7.14
CA VAL A 81 4.70 1.35 5.70
C VAL A 81 5.94 2.06 5.18
N TRP A 82 6.57 1.46 4.17
CA TRP A 82 7.74 1.98 3.49
C TRP A 82 7.45 2.20 2.02
N LEU A 83 7.97 3.31 1.47
CA LEU A 83 7.80 3.67 0.06
C LEU A 83 9.09 3.40 -0.70
N ARG A 84 8.99 2.65 -1.80
CA ARG A 84 10.08 2.49 -2.77
C ARG A 84 9.85 3.48 -3.92
N CYS A 85 10.73 4.47 -4.02
CA CYS A 85 10.66 5.53 -5.03
C CYS A 85 11.37 5.16 -6.35
N LEU A 86 11.75 3.90 -6.56
CA LEU A 86 12.45 3.48 -7.77
C LEU A 86 11.47 3.53 -8.96
N LEU A 87 11.70 4.47 -9.86
CA LEU A 87 11.18 4.47 -11.21
C LEU A 87 11.99 3.42 -11.99
N ASP A 88 11.33 2.54 -12.74
CA ASP A 88 12.01 1.71 -13.72
C ASP A 88 12.67 2.66 -14.73
N LEU A 89 13.98 2.82 -14.62
CA LEU A 89 14.81 3.43 -15.65
C LEU A 89 14.86 2.44 -16.81
N HIS A 90 13.89 2.55 -17.71
CA HIS A 90 13.95 1.97 -19.06
C HIS A 90 14.31 3.05 -20.07
#